data_AF-Q245H7-F1
#
_entry.id   AF-Q245H7-F1
#
_cell.length_a   1.000
_cell.length_b   1.000
_cell.length_c   1.000
_cell.angle_alpha   90.00
_cell.angle_beta   90.00
_cell.angle_gamma   90.00
#
_symmetry.space_group_name_H-M   'P 1'
#
loop_
_entity.id
_entity.type
_entity.pdbx_description
1 polymer ?
#
loop_
_entity_poly.entity_id
_entity_poly.type
_entity_poly.pdbx_seq_one_letter_code
_entity_poly.pdbx_strand_id
1 'polypeptide(L)'
;MNTNNNFNSGQFLGQGEYKTGNFSFQDINNLNSSSSNGAGNNNFSINSNNNNELSNYLNLNANSQANQIQSQVNMIAYELDEEMKRAKLANDLKQINDALQSYGYNRIGNLFEVSNDNIEQAINTIRSLLQQRQRDLEFRQLHHETAKRDQNDIAQMHNAIEKLQIRNKQLQTELDVVNQKLKNQERDYRDEKEKLNSQLRDITLQYSKIVNRETQFNNEFRKKDTMIKQLQDQIKKYQQEKNISYQNNFEMTNKLDKVGPNIYAANADHEFSMMITRENEEIRQKLLRENDILKESLSSLHKELQDMLNIRKEIYIRRRKIELGEDYIDNQSEISEINLLPFKKELFAMPVDPIGREAIDILAENIKRFKDFMNKIDNIQKEYEANFDGEQDKEIEKIGCLKNLKNLLKNYKYVIETQDTLINKAIVKAKNIDNISEASFQVSRFNKVLDDQEIESAKSYLAEQKRFLEEKSMEMEKTKIMMTQTVSKLSDAKNSMKQRRLELEKDASTFKENINNIVQNTLNVFDDLKISNPQDLDNNNHNNNYQNQSSQKQYGSFYKSPLFPSNQNILFSEQKAEMNNN
;
A
#
# COMPACT_ATOMS: atom_id res chain seq x y z
N MET A 1 36.68 17.31 9.98
CA MET A 1 36.71 18.01 8.67
C MET A 1 35.39 18.74 8.51
N ASN A 2 35.47 20.06 8.44
CA ASN A 2 34.38 20.97 8.07
C ASN A 2 33.82 20.61 6.69
N THR A 3 32.51 20.74 6.47
CA THR A 3 31.92 21.89 5.74
C THR A 3 30.39 21.80 5.71
N ASN A 4 29.77 22.91 6.13
CA ASN A 4 28.41 23.35 5.79
C ASN A 4 28.18 23.39 4.26
N ASN A 5 26.92 23.26 3.82
CA ASN A 5 26.29 24.21 2.90
C ASN A 5 24.76 24.00 2.79
N ASN A 6 24.02 25.01 3.26
CA ASN A 6 22.69 25.39 2.79
C ASN A 6 22.83 26.00 1.37
N PHE A 7 21.84 25.82 0.47
CA PHE A 7 21.19 26.94 -0.26
C PHE A 7 20.01 26.50 -1.16
N ASN A 8 18.90 27.21 -0.93
CA ASN A 8 17.75 27.63 -1.73
C ASN A 8 17.18 26.87 -2.95
N SER A 9 15.86 26.71 -2.81
CA SER A 9 14.80 26.66 -3.81
C SER A 9 14.73 27.88 -4.73
N GLY A 10 14.65 27.65 -6.05
CA GLY A 10 14.27 28.63 -7.05
C GLY A 10 12.81 28.45 -7.50
N GLN A 11 11.97 29.47 -7.28
CA GLN A 11 10.68 29.64 -7.93
C GLN A 11 10.85 30.55 -9.16
N PHE A 12 10.28 30.12 -10.29
CA PHE A 12 10.19 30.88 -11.54
C PHE A 12 8.71 31.11 -11.84
N LEU A 13 8.27 32.37 -11.82
CA LEU A 13 7.00 32.83 -12.41
C LEU A 13 7.24 34.23 -12.97
N GLY A 14 7.22 34.36 -14.29
CA GLY A 14 7.25 35.63 -15.00
C GLY A 14 5.90 35.90 -15.64
N GLN A 15 5.19 36.91 -15.15
CA GLN A 15 4.15 37.61 -15.90
C GLN A 15 4.45 39.11 -15.79
N GLY A 16 4.65 39.75 -16.95
CA GLY A 16 4.89 41.18 -17.07
C GLY A 16 3.58 41.95 -17.15
N GLU A 17 3.40 42.89 -16.23
CA GLU A 17 2.34 43.90 -16.28
C GLU A 17 2.83 45.15 -17.01
N TYR A 18 2.01 45.64 -17.93
CA TYR A 18 2.17 46.90 -18.65
C TYR A 18 1.80 48.08 -17.73
N LYS A 19 2.75 49.00 -17.51
CA LYS A 19 2.47 50.30 -16.86
C LYS A 19 2.23 51.38 -17.91
N THR A 20 1.03 51.95 -17.89
CA THR A 20 0.66 53.20 -18.55
C THR A 20 1.08 54.37 -17.66
N GLY A 21 1.99 55.22 -18.16
CA GLY A 21 2.46 56.42 -17.48
C GLY A 21 1.67 57.65 -17.92
N ASN A 22 0.91 58.24 -17.00
CA ASN A 22 0.38 59.60 -17.10
C ASN A 22 1.53 60.61 -16.85
N PHE A 23 1.74 61.53 -17.78
CA PHE A 23 2.66 62.67 -17.62
C PHE A 23 1.91 63.88 -17.06
N SER A 24 2.37 64.40 -15.93
CA SER A 24 2.04 65.74 -15.42
C SER A 24 3.23 66.67 -15.62
N PHE A 25 2.95 67.84 -16.20
CA PHE A 25 3.86 68.98 -16.33
C PHE A 25 4.21 69.57 -14.96
N GLN A 26 5.50 69.70 -14.64
CA GLN A 26 6.06 70.85 -13.93
C GLN A 26 7.59 70.81 -13.92
N ASP A 27 8.15 72.02 -14.05
CA ASP A 27 9.52 72.45 -13.72
C ASP A 27 10.68 72.05 -14.65
N ILE A 28 11.02 72.99 -15.55
CA ILE A 28 12.40 73.17 -16.01
C ILE A 28 12.76 74.65 -15.88
N ASN A 29 13.72 74.93 -15.01
CA ASN A 29 14.53 76.14 -15.07
C ASN A 29 16.02 75.75 -15.00
N ASN A 30 16.79 76.47 -15.82
CA ASN A 30 18.24 76.71 -15.74
C ASN A 30 19.21 75.61 -16.20
N LEU A 31 19.80 75.80 -17.40
CA LEU A 31 21.11 76.42 -17.62
C LEU A 31 21.69 75.97 -18.98
N ASN A 32 21.92 76.91 -19.89
CA ASN A 32 23.28 77.21 -20.36
C ASN A 32 23.31 78.39 -21.33
N SER A 33 24.15 79.35 -20.95
CA SER A 33 24.86 80.33 -21.76
C SER A 33 25.58 79.64 -22.96
N SER A 34 25.90 80.28 -24.08
CA SER A 34 26.66 81.53 -24.21
C SER A 34 26.77 81.94 -25.69
N SER A 35 27.03 83.25 -25.91
CA SER A 35 27.86 83.82 -26.99
C SER A 35 27.23 83.94 -28.40
N SER A 36 27.22 85.07 -29.10
CA SER A 36 27.99 86.32 -28.95
C SER A 36 27.50 87.45 -29.88
N ASN A 37 27.81 88.69 -29.47
CA ASN A 37 28.09 89.90 -30.27
C ASN A 37 26.91 90.52 -31.02
N GLY A 38 26.46 91.74 -30.72
CA GLY A 38 27.16 93.04 -30.69
C GLY A 38 26.25 93.97 -31.51
N ALA A 39 26.01 95.26 -31.28
CA ALA A 39 26.72 96.33 -30.61
C ALA A 39 25.73 97.49 -30.38
N GLY A 40 26.18 98.55 -29.71
CA GLY A 40 25.78 99.91 -30.10
C GLY A 40 24.65 100.55 -29.30
N ASN A 41 24.97 100.90 -28.06
CA ASN A 41 24.33 101.98 -27.31
C ASN A 41 24.53 103.31 -28.06
N ASN A 42 23.49 104.15 -28.17
CA ASN A 42 23.60 105.62 -28.20
C ASN A 42 22.23 106.28 -27.99
N ASN A 43 22.11 106.94 -26.83
CA ASN A 43 21.13 107.99 -26.57
C ASN A 43 21.27 109.13 -27.58
N PHE A 44 20.16 109.61 -28.15
CA PHE A 44 19.96 111.04 -28.38
C PHE A 44 18.45 111.36 -28.42
N SER A 45 17.99 112.04 -27.38
CA SER A 45 16.70 112.73 -27.38
C SER A 45 16.93 114.09 -28.04
N ILE A 46 16.38 114.30 -29.23
CA ILE A 46 16.26 115.62 -29.84
C ILE A 46 14.80 115.85 -30.18
N ASN A 47 14.27 116.86 -29.50
CA ASN A 47 12.99 117.49 -29.70
C ASN A 47 13.06 118.31 -31.00
N SER A 48 12.29 117.94 -32.03
CA SER A 48 12.01 118.81 -33.18
C SER A 48 10.59 118.56 -33.71
N ASN A 49 9.66 119.35 -33.16
CA ASN A 49 8.41 119.67 -33.82
C ASN A 49 8.71 120.38 -35.15
N ASN A 50 8.32 119.75 -36.26
CA ASN A 50 7.89 120.32 -37.55
C ASN A 50 8.27 119.38 -38.69
N ASN A 51 7.43 118.35 -38.96
CA ASN A 51 7.28 117.66 -40.25
C ASN A 51 6.11 116.63 -40.22
N ASN A 52 5.00 116.97 -39.57
CA ASN A 52 3.90 116.03 -39.29
C ASN A 52 2.94 115.77 -40.46
N GLU A 53 3.12 116.38 -41.63
CA GLU A 53 2.21 116.15 -42.77
C GLU A 53 2.81 115.22 -43.83
N LEU A 54 4.11 115.29 -44.11
CA LEU A 54 4.76 114.37 -45.07
C LEU A 54 4.98 112.98 -44.48
N SER A 55 5.34 112.89 -43.19
CA SER A 55 5.50 111.60 -42.50
C SER A 55 4.19 110.86 -42.28
N ASN A 56 3.05 111.56 -42.15
CA ASN A 56 1.74 110.92 -41.99
C ASN A 56 1.21 110.31 -43.30
N TYR A 57 1.44 110.94 -44.46
CA TYR A 57 1.09 110.33 -45.76
C TYR A 57 1.99 109.13 -46.11
N LEU A 58 3.29 109.20 -45.79
CA LEU A 58 4.19 108.05 -45.93
C LEU A 58 3.86 106.93 -44.94
N ASN A 59 3.47 107.24 -43.69
CA ASN A 59 3.04 106.22 -42.72
C ASN A 59 1.68 105.59 -43.06
N LEU A 60 0.71 106.34 -43.57
CA LEU A 60 -0.59 105.79 -43.98
C LEU A 60 -0.47 104.84 -45.17
N ASN A 61 0.39 105.18 -46.14
CA ASN A 61 0.67 104.33 -47.29
C ASN A 61 1.53 103.11 -46.91
N ALA A 62 2.52 103.29 -46.03
CA ALA A 62 3.32 102.19 -45.47
C ALA A 62 2.47 101.25 -44.59
N ASN A 63 1.50 101.78 -43.82
CA ASN A 63 0.59 100.98 -43.01
C ASN A 63 -0.48 100.28 -43.84
N SER A 64 -0.98 100.89 -44.93
CA SER A 64 -1.88 100.17 -45.84
C SER A 64 -1.15 99.08 -46.62
N GLN A 65 0.10 99.32 -47.04
CA GLN A 65 0.96 98.28 -47.61
C GLN A 65 1.30 97.20 -46.59
N ALA A 66 1.63 97.55 -45.34
CA ALA A 66 1.91 96.59 -44.28
C ALA A 66 0.70 95.73 -43.94
N ASN A 67 -0.51 96.30 -43.90
CA ASN A 67 -1.75 95.54 -43.70
C ASN A 67 -2.09 94.64 -44.90
N GLN A 68 -1.82 95.10 -46.13
CA GLN A 68 -1.96 94.26 -47.33
C GLN A 68 -0.95 93.10 -47.34
N ILE A 69 0.31 93.37 -46.97
CA ILE A 69 1.36 92.35 -46.83
C ILE A 69 0.99 91.37 -45.71
N GLN A 70 0.51 91.83 -44.55
CA GLN A 70 0.10 90.96 -43.46
C GLN A 70 -1.10 90.09 -43.84
N SER A 71 -2.06 90.61 -44.60
CA SER A 71 -3.17 89.82 -45.13
C SER A 71 -2.70 88.78 -46.15
N GLN A 72 -1.72 89.11 -46.99
CA GLN A 72 -1.11 88.15 -47.93
C GLN A 72 -0.31 87.09 -47.19
N VAL A 73 0.46 87.46 -46.16
CA VAL A 73 1.21 86.52 -45.31
C VAL A 73 0.27 85.57 -44.58
N ASN A 74 -0.85 86.05 -44.04
CA ASN A 74 -1.84 85.19 -43.39
C ASN A 74 -2.54 84.25 -44.37
N MET A 75 -2.82 84.70 -45.60
CA MET A 75 -3.36 83.85 -46.67
C MET A 75 -2.36 82.77 -47.10
N ILE A 76 -1.09 83.14 -47.28
CA ILE A 76 0.00 82.21 -47.61
C ILE A 76 0.21 81.20 -46.47
N ALA A 77 0.18 81.65 -45.21
CA ALA A 77 0.30 80.75 -44.06
C ALA A 77 -0.86 79.75 -44.00
N TYR A 78 -2.10 80.20 -44.26
CA TYR A 78 -3.26 79.32 -44.33
C TYR A 78 -3.20 78.32 -45.49
N GLU A 79 -2.76 78.76 -46.68
CA GLU A 79 -2.55 77.88 -47.83
C GLU A 79 -1.45 76.85 -47.56
N LEU A 80 -0.35 77.25 -46.92
CA LEU A 80 0.75 76.37 -46.54
C LEU A 80 0.31 75.32 -45.50
N ASP A 81 -0.48 75.73 -44.50
CA ASP A 81 -1.03 74.83 -43.47
C ASP A 81 -2.00 73.80 -44.07
N GLU A 82 -2.88 74.22 -44.99
CA GLU A 82 -3.79 73.31 -45.70
C GLU A 82 -3.03 72.39 -46.68
N GLU A 83 -1.97 72.86 -47.31
CA GLU A 83 -1.09 72.04 -48.15
C GLU A 83 -0.33 70.99 -47.31
N MET A 84 0.23 71.38 -46.16
CA MET A 84 0.88 70.46 -45.22
C MET A 84 -0.09 69.40 -44.71
N LYS A 85 -1.34 69.77 -44.41
CA LYS A 85 -2.39 68.85 -43.97
C LYS A 85 -2.79 67.87 -45.08
N ARG A 86 -2.91 68.33 -46.33
CA ARG A 86 -3.14 67.47 -47.50
C ARG A 86 -1.98 66.50 -47.72
N ALA A 87 -0.74 66.99 -47.63
CA ALA A 87 0.46 66.15 -47.77
C ALA A 87 0.53 65.07 -46.68
N LYS A 88 0.17 65.40 -45.44
CA LYS A 88 0.07 64.44 -44.33
C LYS A 88 -0.98 63.37 -44.61
N LEU A 89 -2.21 63.76 -44.97
CA LEU A 89 -3.29 62.82 -45.27
C LEU A 89 -2.97 61.92 -46.47
N ALA A 90 -2.28 62.45 -47.49
CA ALA A 90 -1.83 61.67 -48.64
C ALA A 90 -0.78 60.61 -48.26
N ASN A 91 0.14 60.96 -47.33
CA ASN A 91 1.09 60.01 -46.77
C ASN A 91 0.39 58.93 -45.94
N ASP A 92 -0.57 59.30 -45.09
CA ASP A 92 -1.36 58.35 -44.29
C ASP A 92 -2.14 57.38 -45.21
N LEU A 93 -2.78 57.89 -46.28
CA LEU A 93 -3.47 57.07 -47.28
C LEU A 93 -2.52 56.10 -47.98
N LYS A 94 -1.31 56.55 -48.32
CA LYS A 94 -0.28 55.70 -48.90
C LYS A 94 0.12 54.58 -47.94
N GLN A 95 0.40 54.92 -46.68
CA GLN A 95 0.76 53.94 -45.65
C GLN A 95 -0.36 52.92 -45.40
N ILE A 96 -1.62 53.36 -45.37
CA ILE A 96 -2.78 52.48 -45.24
C ILE A 96 -2.85 51.53 -46.43
N ASN A 97 -2.69 52.02 -47.66
CA ASN A 97 -2.71 51.17 -48.85
C ASN A 97 -1.55 50.17 -48.89
N ASP A 98 -0.36 50.58 -48.49
CA ASP A 98 0.81 49.69 -48.41
C ASP A 98 0.60 48.61 -47.33
N ALA A 99 0.03 48.97 -46.17
CA ALA A 99 -0.31 48.02 -45.12
C ALA A 99 -1.40 47.03 -45.58
N LEU A 100 -2.49 47.52 -46.18
CA LEU A 100 -3.57 46.67 -46.70
C LEU A 100 -3.05 45.66 -47.71
N GLN A 101 -2.19 46.08 -48.64
CA GLN A 101 -1.57 45.16 -49.60
C GLN A 101 -0.64 44.15 -48.93
N SER A 102 0.13 44.56 -47.92
CA SER A 102 0.99 43.63 -47.18
C SER A 102 0.19 42.54 -46.46
N TYR A 103 -1.05 42.83 -46.08
CA TYR A 103 -1.99 41.88 -45.48
C TYR A 103 -2.86 41.15 -46.52
N GLY A 104 -2.63 41.36 -47.83
CA GLY A 104 -3.36 40.69 -48.90
C GLY A 104 -4.73 41.29 -49.25
N TYR A 105 -5.02 42.51 -48.81
CA TYR A 105 -6.24 43.24 -49.18
C TYR A 105 -6.05 44.14 -50.39
N ASN A 106 -7.17 44.48 -51.02
CA ASN A 106 -7.23 45.50 -52.06
C ASN A 106 -6.95 46.90 -51.47
N ARG A 107 -6.44 47.81 -52.31
CA ARG A 107 -6.27 49.21 -51.94
C ARG A 107 -7.64 49.87 -51.75
N ILE A 108 -7.72 50.82 -50.81
CA ILE A 108 -8.97 51.54 -50.49
C ILE A 108 -9.35 52.58 -51.56
N GLY A 109 -8.50 52.78 -52.57
CA GLY A 109 -8.69 53.81 -53.62
C GLY A 109 -8.20 55.19 -53.19
N ASN A 110 -8.45 56.20 -54.03
CA ASN A 110 -8.14 57.60 -53.71
C ASN A 110 -9.30 58.24 -52.92
N LEU A 111 -9.10 58.48 -51.62
CA LEU A 111 -10.11 59.07 -50.75
C LEU A 111 -10.33 60.58 -50.99
N PHE A 112 -9.44 61.24 -51.73
CA PHE A 112 -9.57 62.66 -52.08
C PHE A 112 -10.41 62.90 -53.33
N GLU A 113 -10.73 61.84 -54.08
CA GLU A 113 -11.55 61.91 -55.29
C GLU A 113 -12.89 61.21 -55.08
N VAL A 114 -13.98 61.97 -55.20
CA VAL A 114 -15.35 61.46 -55.11
C VAL A 114 -15.75 60.85 -56.46
N SER A 115 -15.13 59.73 -56.83
CA SER A 115 -15.54 58.89 -57.96
C SER A 115 -16.31 57.67 -57.45
N ASN A 116 -17.31 57.22 -58.21
CA ASN A 116 -18.10 56.04 -57.83
C ASN A 116 -17.20 54.80 -57.68
N ASP A 117 -16.17 54.67 -58.53
CA ASP A 117 -15.21 53.55 -58.49
C ASP A 117 -14.35 53.59 -57.22
N ASN A 118 -13.86 54.76 -56.80
CA ASN A 118 -13.08 54.90 -55.55
C ASN A 118 -13.94 54.62 -54.31
N ILE A 119 -15.20 55.06 -54.32
CA ILE A 119 -16.15 54.80 -53.24
C ILE A 119 -16.46 53.30 -53.14
N GLU A 120 -16.69 52.64 -54.28
CA GLU A 120 -16.93 51.20 -54.32
C GLU A 120 -15.71 50.39 -53.84
N GLN A 121 -14.50 50.75 -54.28
CA GLN A 121 -13.25 50.14 -53.81
C GLN A 121 -13.07 50.31 -52.30
N ALA A 122 -13.36 51.49 -51.76
CA ALA A 122 -13.29 51.75 -50.33
C ALA A 122 -14.29 50.87 -49.55
N ILE A 123 -15.56 50.83 -49.99
CA ILE A 123 -16.62 50.03 -49.36
C ILE A 123 -16.29 48.54 -49.42
N ASN A 124 -15.83 48.03 -50.56
CA ASN A 124 -15.48 46.62 -50.71
C ASN A 124 -14.28 46.24 -49.82
N THR A 125 -13.27 47.10 -49.74
CA THR A 125 -12.10 46.89 -48.86
C THR A 125 -12.53 46.88 -47.39
N ILE A 126 -13.35 47.83 -46.95
CA ILE A 126 -13.89 47.87 -45.59
C ILE A 126 -14.75 46.63 -45.31
N ARG A 127 -15.60 46.22 -46.25
CA ARG A 127 -16.42 45.01 -46.12
C ARG A 127 -15.56 43.76 -45.96
N SER A 128 -14.49 43.61 -46.76
CA SER A 128 -13.56 42.49 -46.65
C SER A 128 -12.81 42.48 -45.31
N LEU A 129 -12.40 43.65 -44.80
CA LEU A 129 -11.78 43.78 -43.47
C LEU A 129 -12.74 43.36 -42.35
N LEU A 130 -13.99 43.82 -42.40
CA LEU A 130 -15.01 43.47 -41.41
C LEU A 130 -15.36 41.97 -41.46
N GLN A 131 -15.50 41.41 -42.66
CA GLN A 131 -15.74 39.97 -42.83
C GLN A 131 -14.57 39.14 -42.33
N GLN A 132 -13.32 39.54 -42.61
CA GLN A 132 -12.16 38.86 -42.04
C GLN A 132 -12.15 38.95 -40.52
N ARG A 133 -12.41 40.14 -39.96
CA ARG A 133 -12.43 40.33 -38.51
C ARG A 133 -13.47 39.45 -37.83
N GLN A 134 -14.64 39.30 -38.45
CA GLN A 134 -15.70 38.41 -37.98
C GLN A 134 -15.24 36.94 -38.01
N ARG A 135 -14.68 36.48 -39.14
CA ARG A 135 -14.11 35.12 -39.25
C ARG A 135 -13.00 34.85 -38.24
N ASP A 136 -12.13 35.82 -38.01
CA ASP A 136 -11.06 35.71 -37.01
C ASP A 136 -11.61 35.59 -35.58
N LEU A 137 -12.69 36.31 -35.26
CA LEU A 137 -13.36 36.20 -33.96
C LEU A 137 -13.99 34.83 -33.77
N GLU A 138 -14.73 34.34 -34.77
CA GLU A 138 -15.33 33.01 -34.77
C GLU A 138 -14.27 31.91 -34.65
N PHE A 139 -13.17 32.03 -35.40
CA PHE A 139 -12.03 31.12 -35.34
C PHE A 139 -11.39 31.10 -33.94
N ARG A 140 -11.17 32.26 -33.33
CA ARG A 140 -10.64 32.34 -31.95
C ARG A 140 -11.59 31.74 -30.93
N GLN A 141 -12.89 31.96 -31.07
CA GLN A 141 -13.90 31.36 -30.19
C GLN A 141 -13.90 29.83 -30.31
N LEU A 142 -13.95 29.30 -31.54
CA LEU A 142 -13.89 27.87 -31.79
C LEU A 142 -12.61 27.23 -31.24
N HIS A 143 -11.46 27.91 -31.41
CA HIS A 143 -10.20 27.46 -30.83
C HIS A 143 -10.21 27.47 -29.31
N HIS A 144 -10.78 28.50 -28.69
CA HIS A 144 -10.88 28.57 -27.24
C HIS A 144 -11.80 27.48 -26.68
N GLU A 145 -12.93 27.20 -27.33
CA GLU A 145 -13.83 26.11 -26.95
C GLU A 145 -13.17 24.73 -27.09
N THR A 146 -12.44 24.51 -28.18
CA THR A 146 -11.70 23.26 -28.42
C THR A 146 -10.61 23.09 -27.37
N ALA A 147 -9.78 24.12 -27.14
CA ALA A 147 -8.74 24.08 -26.12
C ALA A 147 -9.31 23.83 -24.71
N LYS A 148 -10.46 24.40 -24.38
CA LYS A 148 -11.16 24.15 -23.12
C LYS A 148 -11.67 22.72 -23.01
N ARG A 149 -12.19 22.15 -24.10
CA ARG A 149 -12.60 20.73 -24.16
C ARG A 149 -11.39 19.82 -23.95
N ASP A 150 -10.32 20.05 -24.68
CA ASP A 150 -9.09 19.26 -24.56
C ASP A 150 -8.50 19.36 -23.14
N GLN A 151 -8.52 20.54 -22.53
CA GLN A 151 -8.07 20.73 -21.16
C GLN A 151 -8.92 19.94 -20.14
N ASN A 152 -10.23 19.88 -20.35
CA ASN A 152 -11.12 19.06 -19.52
C ASN A 152 -10.86 17.57 -19.72
N ASP A 153 -10.66 17.12 -20.95
CA ASP A 153 -10.35 15.72 -21.26
C ASP A 153 -9.01 15.31 -20.64
N ILE A 154 -8.00 16.17 -20.73
CA ILE A 154 -6.70 15.99 -20.06
C ILE A 154 -6.90 15.86 -18.54
N ALA A 155 -7.69 16.74 -17.91
CA ALA A 155 -7.95 16.67 -16.48
C ALA A 155 -8.69 15.38 -16.07
N GLN A 156 -9.66 14.94 -16.87
CA GLN A 156 -10.36 13.67 -16.64
C GLN A 156 -9.42 12.46 -16.76
N MET A 157 -8.55 12.46 -17.77
CA MET A 157 -7.55 11.40 -17.94
C MET A 157 -6.54 11.36 -16.79
N HIS A 158 -6.07 12.52 -16.30
CA HIS A 158 -5.18 12.57 -15.13
C HIS A 158 -5.86 11.97 -13.89
N ASN A 159 -7.11 12.32 -13.62
CA ASN A 159 -7.89 11.75 -12.51
C ASN A 159 -8.08 10.24 -12.65
N ALA A 160 -8.29 9.74 -13.87
CA ALA A 160 -8.40 8.31 -14.14
C ALA A 160 -7.08 7.57 -13.90
N ILE A 161 -5.95 8.15 -14.34
CA ILE A 161 -4.60 7.63 -14.11
C ILE A 161 -4.31 7.55 -12.61
N GLU A 162 -4.61 8.60 -11.85
CA GLU A 162 -4.38 8.63 -10.40
C GLU A 162 -5.16 7.52 -9.67
N LYS A 163 -6.45 7.35 -10.01
CA LYS A 163 -7.28 6.26 -9.46
C LYS A 163 -6.69 4.89 -9.79
N LEU A 164 -6.24 4.68 -11.02
CA LEU A 164 -5.60 3.43 -11.44
C LEU A 164 -4.28 3.19 -10.69
N GLN A 165 -3.46 4.23 -10.48
CA GLN A 165 -2.22 4.14 -9.71
C GLN A 165 -2.48 3.76 -8.25
N ILE A 166 -3.50 4.37 -7.62
CA ILE A 166 -3.91 4.00 -6.25
C ILE A 166 -4.35 2.54 -6.20
N ARG A 167 -5.19 2.09 -7.14
CA ARG A 167 -5.64 0.69 -7.17
C ARG A 167 -4.48 -0.28 -7.41
N ASN A 168 -3.52 0.10 -8.25
CA ASN A 168 -2.33 -0.72 -8.52
C ASN A 168 -1.47 -0.87 -7.25
N LYS A 169 -1.23 0.22 -6.51
CA LYS A 169 -0.55 0.16 -5.21
C LYS A 169 -1.28 -0.75 -4.21
N GLN A 170 -2.61 -0.65 -4.13
CA GLN A 170 -3.40 -1.54 -3.27
C GLN A 170 -3.25 -3.02 -3.67
N LEU A 171 -3.41 -3.33 -4.96
CA LEU A 171 -3.23 -4.69 -5.47
C LEU A 171 -1.82 -5.23 -5.22
N GLN A 172 -0.79 -4.39 -5.32
CA GLN A 172 0.58 -4.78 -4.99
C GLN A 172 0.71 -5.15 -3.51
N THR A 173 0.14 -4.35 -2.60
CA THR A 173 0.15 -4.67 -1.16
C THR A 173 -0.63 -5.95 -0.83
N GLU A 174 -1.78 -6.17 -1.47
CA GLU A 174 -2.56 -7.40 -1.32
C GLU A 174 -1.75 -8.63 -1.79
N LEU A 175 -1.05 -8.50 -2.91
CA LEU A 175 -0.19 -9.54 -3.47
C LEU A 175 0.97 -9.88 -2.51
N ASP A 176 1.64 -8.88 -1.94
CA ASP A 176 2.72 -9.08 -0.98
C ASP A 176 2.24 -9.81 0.29
N VAL A 177 1.05 -9.45 0.80
CA VAL A 177 0.44 -10.14 1.96
C VAL A 177 0.12 -11.60 1.64
N VAL A 178 -0.46 -11.88 0.46
CA VAL A 178 -0.76 -13.26 0.04
C VAL A 178 0.52 -14.08 -0.12
N ASN A 179 1.57 -13.50 -0.71
CA ASN A 179 2.86 -14.17 -0.85
C ASN A 179 3.50 -14.49 0.51
N GLN A 180 3.42 -13.57 1.49
CA GLN A 180 3.89 -13.85 2.85
C GLN A 180 3.11 -14.97 3.51
N LYS A 181 1.77 -14.98 3.38
CA LYS A 181 0.92 -16.07 3.90
C LYS A 181 1.27 -17.41 3.26
N LEU A 182 1.44 -17.44 1.93
CA LEU A 182 1.83 -18.64 1.20
C LEU A 182 3.18 -19.17 1.70
N LYS A 183 4.17 -18.30 1.82
CA LYS A 183 5.51 -18.67 2.32
C LYS A 183 5.48 -19.23 3.74
N ASN A 184 4.66 -18.65 4.62
CA ASN A 184 4.48 -19.16 5.98
C ASN A 184 3.80 -20.53 5.97
N GLN A 185 2.73 -20.69 5.20
CA GLN A 185 2.06 -22.00 5.06
C GLN A 185 3.00 -23.07 4.49
N GLU A 186 3.78 -22.76 3.47
CA GLU A 186 4.78 -23.69 2.91
C GLU A 186 5.84 -24.11 3.94
N ARG A 187 6.24 -23.20 4.83
CA ARG A 187 7.14 -23.50 5.93
C ARG A 187 6.48 -24.43 6.95
N ASP A 188 5.27 -24.10 7.39
CA ASP A 188 4.55 -24.89 8.38
C ASP A 188 4.27 -26.32 7.86
N TYR A 189 3.88 -26.45 6.58
CA TYR A 189 3.72 -27.76 5.92
C TYR A 189 5.03 -28.54 5.83
N ARG A 190 6.17 -27.86 5.62
CA ARG A 190 7.48 -28.51 5.59
C ARG A 190 7.86 -29.05 6.96
N ASP A 191 7.65 -28.26 8.01
CA ASP A 191 7.96 -28.63 9.39
C ASP A 191 7.06 -29.80 9.86
N GLU A 192 5.77 -29.76 9.52
CA GLU A 192 4.84 -30.86 9.81
C GLU A 192 5.24 -32.15 9.08
N LYS A 193 5.61 -32.05 7.79
CA LYS A 193 6.10 -33.18 7.01
C LYS A 193 7.37 -33.79 7.62
N GLU A 194 8.29 -32.97 8.09
CA GLU A 194 9.52 -33.45 8.75
C GLU A 194 9.21 -34.15 10.07
N LYS A 195 8.30 -33.59 10.87
CA LYS A 195 7.82 -34.20 12.12
C LYS A 195 7.18 -35.57 11.88
N LEU A 196 6.27 -35.68 10.91
CA LEU A 196 5.64 -36.94 10.52
C LEU A 196 6.67 -37.96 10.02
N ASN A 197 7.65 -37.53 9.23
CA ASN A 197 8.74 -38.41 8.78
C ASN A 197 9.65 -38.88 9.93
N SER A 198 9.84 -38.08 10.98
CA SER A 198 10.55 -38.52 12.19
C SER A 198 9.75 -39.58 12.94
N GLN A 199 8.46 -39.34 13.16
CA GLN A 199 7.57 -40.30 13.83
C GLN A 199 7.49 -41.62 13.05
N LEU A 200 7.41 -41.57 11.72
CA LEU A 200 7.42 -42.77 10.87
C LEU A 200 8.72 -43.58 11.05
N ARG A 201 9.88 -42.90 11.12
CA ARG A 201 11.18 -43.55 11.37
C ARG A 201 11.23 -44.21 12.74
N ASP A 202 10.75 -43.53 13.78
CA ASP A 202 10.72 -44.06 15.15
C ASP A 202 9.81 -45.29 15.26
N ILE A 203 8.61 -45.24 14.66
CA ILE A 203 7.69 -46.37 14.61
C ILE A 203 8.31 -47.55 13.86
N THR A 204 8.95 -47.30 12.71
CA THR A 204 9.63 -48.34 11.94
C THR A 204 10.73 -49.03 12.76
N LEU A 205 11.50 -48.25 13.52
CA LEU A 205 12.55 -48.78 14.40
C LEU A 205 11.98 -49.58 15.57
N GLN A 206 10.89 -49.13 16.18
CA GLN A 206 10.18 -49.91 17.22
C GLN A 206 9.58 -51.21 16.67
N TYR A 207 8.96 -51.14 15.50
CA TYR A 207 8.41 -52.31 14.82
C TYR A 207 9.49 -53.36 14.55
N SER A 208 10.65 -52.95 14.02
CA SER A 208 11.79 -53.83 13.83
C SER A 208 12.27 -54.48 15.13
N LYS A 209 12.33 -53.72 16.25
CA LYS A 209 12.69 -54.28 17.57
C LYS A 209 11.69 -55.33 18.06
N ILE A 210 10.40 -55.10 17.86
CA ILE A 210 9.34 -56.04 18.26
C ILE A 210 9.45 -57.32 17.42
N VAL A 211 9.56 -57.21 16.10
CA VAL A 211 9.73 -58.36 15.19
C VAL A 211 10.97 -59.19 15.56
N ASN A 212 12.09 -58.53 15.89
CA ASN A 212 13.30 -59.21 16.33
C ASN A 212 13.09 -59.97 17.65
N ARG A 213 12.41 -59.36 18.64
CA ARG A 213 12.07 -60.03 19.91
C ARG A 213 11.10 -61.20 19.70
N GLU A 214 10.08 -61.02 18.86
CA GLU A 214 9.14 -62.09 18.51
C GLU A 214 9.86 -63.27 17.87
N THR A 215 10.79 -63.00 16.95
CA THR A 215 11.63 -64.03 16.32
C THR A 215 12.48 -64.77 17.37
N GLN A 216 13.07 -64.04 18.33
CA GLN A 216 13.83 -64.64 19.43
C GLN A 216 12.94 -65.54 20.31
N PHE A 217 11.78 -65.06 20.75
CA PHE A 217 10.86 -65.86 21.56
C PHE A 217 10.34 -67.09 20.82
N ASN A 218 10.03 -66.97 19.53
CA ASN A 218 9.63 -68.12 18.71
C ASN A 218 10.73 -69.18 18.64
N ASN A 219 11.99 -68.78 18.54
CA ASN A 219 13.12 -69.71 18.55
C ASN A 219 13.32 -70.38 19.93
N GLU A 220 13.18 -69.64 21.02
CA GLU A 220 13.23 -70.20 22.38
C GLU A 220 12.07 -71.18 22.64
N PHE A 221 10.87 -70.82 22.21
CA PHE A 221 9.67 -71.65 22.32
C PHE A 221 9.87 -72.99 21.58
N ARG A 222 10.36 -72.95 20.33
CA ARG A 222 10.69 -74.17 19.56
C ARG A 222 11.73 -75.05 20.27
N LYS A 223 12.74 -74.47 20.91
CA LYS A 223 13.73 -75.23 21.70
C LYS A 223 13.06 -75.91 22.90
N LYS A 224 12.20 -75.19 23.63
CA LYS A 224 11.45 -75.74 24.77
C LYS A 224 10.48 -76.84 24.34
N ASP A 225 9.74 -76.67 23.25
CA ASP A 225 8.86 -77.70 22.67
C ASP A 225 9.65 -78.97 22.33
N THR A 226 10.84 -78.82 21.76
CA THR A 226 11.70 -79.97 21.42
C THR A 226 12.15 -80.70 22.68
N MET A 227 12.54 -79.97 23.74
CA MET A 227 12.92 -80.55 25.02
C MET A 227 11.73 -81.24 25.71
N ILE A 228 10.54 -80.65 25.64
CA ILE A 228 9.31 -81.26 26.15
C ILE A 228 9.02 -82.57 25.42
N LYS A 229 9.13 -82.60 24.08
CA LYS A 229 8.98 -83.84 23.30
C LYS A 229 9.99 -84.91 23.73
N GLN A 230 11.26 -84.53 23.91
CA GLN A 230 12.30 -85.45 24.40
C GLN A 230 11.96 -86.01 25.79
N LEU A 231 11.50 -85.17 26.72
CA LEU A 231 11.08 -85.59 28.05
C LEU A 231 9.85 -86.49 28.00
N GLN A 232 8.87 -86.18 27.15
CA GLN A 232 7.71 -87.05 26.92
C GLN A 232 8.13 -88.42 26.39
N ASP A 233 9.09 -88.46 25.46
CA ASP A 233 9.62 -89.71 24.92
C ASP A 233 10.44 -90.50 25.97
N GLN A 234 11.22 -89.81 26.81
CA GLN A 234 11.90 -90.43 27.95
C GLN A 234 10.91 -91.00 28.97
N ILE A 235 9.86 -90.25 29.32
CA ILE A 235 8.79 -90.73 30.21
C ILE A 235 8.11 -91.96 29.60
N LYS A 236 7.80 -91.96 28.31
CA LYS A 236 7.24 -93.13 27.63
C LYS A 236 8.19 -94.33 27.69
N LYS A 237 9.49 -94.15 27.48
CA LYS A 237 10.49 -95.21 27.65
C LYS A 237 10.55 -95.73 29.09
N TYR A 238 10.60 -94.86 30.09
CA TYR A 238 10.55 -95.25 31.51
C TYR A 238 9.26 -95.99 31.88
N GLN A 239 8.11 -95.60 31.31
CA GLN A 239 6.84 -96.31 31.51
C GLN A 239 6.84 -97.68 30.84
N GLN A 240 7.48 -97.82 29.68
CA GLN A 240 7.68 -99.12 29.02
C GLN A 240 8.66 -100.01 29.81
N GLU A 241 9.74 -99.45 30.36
CA GLU A 241 10.70 -100.14 31.22
C GLU A 241 10.08 -100.56 32.57
N LYS A 242 9.14 -99.79 33.15
CA LYS A 242 8.37 -100.19 34.33
C LYS A 242 7.42 -101.38 34.13
N ASN A 243 7.11 -101.75 32.88
CA ASN A 243 6.38 -103.00 32.60
C ASN A 243 7.32 -104.23 32.59
N ILE A 244 8.63 -104.04 32.78
CA ILE A 244 9.60 -105.12 32.95
C ILE A 244 10.27 -104.93 34.32
N SER A 245 9.67 -105.58 35.32
CA SER A 245 10.26 -106.01 36.59
C SER A 245 11.31 -105.09 37.22
N TYR A 246 10.97 -104.39 38.31
CA TYR A 246 11.93 -104.33 39.43
C TYR A 246 11.29 -104.37 40.80
N GLN A 247 11.80 -105.36 41.54
CA GLN A 247 11.72 -105.56 42.98
C GLN A 247 11.99 -104.27 43.75
N ASN A 248 11.24 -104.10 44.83
CA ASN A 248 11.58 -103.29 45.99
C ASN A 248 13.06 -103.45 46.35
N ASN A 249 13.80 -102.34 46.31
CA ASN A 249 14.93 -102.12 47.19
C ASN A 249 15.27 -100.62 47.24
N PHE A 250 15.14 -100.08 48.45
CA PHE A 250 16.14 -99.24 49.11
C PHE A 250 15.92 -97.72 49.24
N GLU A 251 15.88 -97.34 50.53
CA GLU A 251 16.36 -96.14 51.23
C GLU A 251 15.75 -94.76 50.96
N MET A 252 14.87 -94.37 51.89
CA MET A 252 14.63 -92.97 52.28
C MET A 252 15.86 -92.39 52.98
N THR A 253 16.74 -91.73 52.25
CA THR A 253 17.73 -90.81 52.83
C THR A 253 17.89 -89.61 51.92
N ASN A 254 16.91 -88.71 51.91
CA ASN A 254 17.13 -87.31 51.53
C ASN A 254 16.21 -86.43 52.38
N LYS A 255 16.82 -85.52 53.14
CA LYS A 255 16.11 -84.47 53.87
C LYS A 255 15.36 -83.62 52.85
N LEU A 256 14.06 -83.39 53.09
CA LEU A 256 13.28 -82.41 52.35
C LEU A 256 13.92 -81.02 52.56
N ASP A 257 14.54 -80.48 51.52
CA ASP A 257 14.80 -79.05 51.43
C ASP A 257 13.46 -78.32 51.52
N LYS A 258 13.29 -77.57 52.61
CA LYS A 258 12.10 -76.76 52.85
C LYS A 258 12.08 -75.61 51.83
N VAL A 259 11.43 -75.83 50.68
CA VAL A 259 10.91 -74.75 49.85
C VAL A 259 9.40 -74.76 49.99
N GLY A 260 8.95 -74.18 51.09
CA GLY A 260 7.56 -73.89 51.41
C GLY A 260 7.54 -72.81 52.50
N PRO A 261 6.49 -71.97 52.58
CA PRO A 261 6.43 -70.89 53.57
C PRO A 261 6.59 -71.47 54.98
N ASN A 262 7.52 -70.91 55.76
CA ASN A 262 7.81 -71.38 57.10
C ASN A 262 6.69 -70.87 58.04
N ILE A 263 5.65 -71.68 58.27
CA ILE A 263 4.47 -71.32 59.09
C ILE A 263 4.80 -71.25 60.60
N TYR A 264 6.01 -71.61 61.01
CA TYR A 264 6.41 -71.62 62.42
C TYR A 264 7.68 -70.79 62.63
N ALA A 265 7.47 -69.50 62.89
CA ALA A 265 8.31 -68.55 63.65
C ALA A 265 8.28 -67.14 63.02
N ALA A 266 7.09 -66.58 62.83
CA ALA A 266 6.95 -65.14 62.87
C ALA A 266 6.18 -64.84 64.16
N ASN A 267 6.89 -64.37 65.20
CA ASN A 267 6.21 -63.74 66.33
C ASN A 267 5.27 -62.69 65.75
N ALA A 268 4.06 -62.53 66.30
CA ALA A 268 3.13 -61.50 65.85
C ALA A 268 3.81 -60.12 65.81
N ASP A 269 4.76 -59.86 66.71
CA ASP A 269 5.63 -58.67 66.72
C ASP A 269 6.53 -58.54 65.49
N HIS A 270 7.03 -59.65 64.93
CA HIS A 270 7.84 -59.65 63.71
C HIS A 270 6.99 -59.38 62.47
N GLU A 271 5.80 -59.98 62.37
CA GLU A 271 4.85 -59.67 61.29
C GLU A 271 4.37 -58.22 61.36
N PHE A 272 4.07 -57.74 62.57
CA PHE A 272 3.72 -56.35 62.81
C PHE A 272 4.87 -55.40 62.45
N SER A 273 6.10 -55.72 62.87
CA SER A 273 7.29 -54.93 62.52
C SER A 273 7.55 -54.91 61.01
N MET A 274 7.36 -56.03 60.29
CA MET A 274 7.49 -56.07 58.83
C MET A 274 6.39 -55.26 58.14
N MET A 275 5.16 -55.34 58.63
CA MET A 275 4.04 -54.55 58.11
C MET A 275 4.28 -53.05 58.28
N ILE A 276 4.70 -52.60 59.45
CA ILE A 276 5.06 -51.20 59.71
C ILE A 276 6.26 -50.76 58.85
N THR A 277 7.29 -51.60 58.72
CA THR A 277 8.46 -51.30 57.88
C THR A 277 8.05 -51.18 56.41
N ARG A 278 7.15 -52.06 55.94
CA ARG A 278 6.63 -52.03 54.58
C ARG A 278 5.78 -50.80 54.31
N GLU A 279 4.85 -50.44 55.21
CA GLU A 279 4.07 -49.21 55.06
C GLU A 279 4.96 -47.96 55.08
N ASN A 280 5.95 -47.91 55.97
CA ASN A 280 6.93 -46.82 56.00
C ASN A 280 7.76 -46.76 54.71
N GLU A 281 8.15 -47.90 54.15
CA GLU A 281 8.85 -47.97 52.86
C GLU A 281 7.93 -47.49 51.73
N GLU A 282 6.66 -47.90 51.70
CA GLU A 282 5.68 -47.46 50.71
C GLU A 282 5.44 -45.93 50.79
N ILE A 283 5.35 -45.37 52.00
CA ILE A 283 5.24 -43.92 52.22
C ILE A 283 6.51 -43.21 51.74
N ARG A 284 7.70 -43.73 52.09
CA ARG A 284 8.98 -43.17 51.65
C ARG A 284 9.09 -43.16 50.12
N GLN A 285 8.68 -44.24 49.46
CA GLN A 285 8.67 -44.34 48.00
C GLN A 285 7.66 -43.39 47.34
N LYS A 286 6.53 -43.11 47.99
CA LYS A 286 5.57 -42.08 47.52
C LYS A 286 6.19 -40.69 47.65
N LEU A 287 6.80 -40.36 48.79
CA LEU A 287 7.46 -39.08 49.01
C LEU A 287 8.62 -38.83 48.04
N LEU A 288 9.43 -39.86 47.74
CA LEU A 288 10.51 -39.76 46.75
C LEU A 288 9.96 -39.46 45.35
N ARG A 289 8.91 -40.17 44.92
CA ARG A 289 8.25 -39.92 43.62
C ARG A 289 7.63 -38.54 43.54
N GLU A 290 6.94 -38.09 44.59
CA GLU A 290 6.38 -36.74 44.65
C GLU A 290 7.48 -35.68 44.59
N ASN A 291 8.60 -35.89 45.29
CA ASN A 291 9.76 -35.00 45.26
C ASN A 291 10.37 -34.89 43.85
N ASP A 292 10.48 -36.02 43.12
CA ASP A 292 10.98 -36.03 41.74
C ASP A 292 10.04 -35.26 40.79
N ILE A 293 8.73 -35.45 40.94
CA ILE A 293 7.71 -34.72 40.18
C ILE A 293 7.81 -33.20 40.46
N LEU A 294 7.99 -32.80 41.72
CA LEU A 294 8.15 -31.39 42.09
C LEU A 294 9.42 -30.78 41.48
N LYS A 295 10.54 -31.51 41.48
CA LYS A 295 11.79 -31.06 40.84
C LYS A 295 11.62 -30.88 39.34
N GLU A 296 10.93 -31.80 38.69
CA GLU A 296 10.61 -31.71 37.26
C GLU A 296 9.70 -30.51 36.98
N SER A 297 8.68 -30.29 37.80
CA SER A 297 7.78 -29.13 37.70
C SER A 297 8.52 -27.80 37.85
N LEU A 298 9.43 -27.67 38.84
CA LEU A 298 10.25 -26.47 39.02
C LEU A 298 11.20 -26.23 37.84
N SER A 299 11.79 -27.30 37.29
CA SER A 299 12.63 -27.19 36.09
C SER A 299 11.82 -26.76 34.86
N SER A 300 10.57 -27.24 34.70
CA SER A 300 9.66 -26.79 33.64
C SER A 300 9.32 -25.32 33.79
N LEU A 301 8.94 -24.91 35.01
CA LEU A 301 8.59 -23.52 35.30
C LEU A 301 9.74 -22.56 35.04
N HIS A 302 10.98 -22.93 35.38
CA HIS A 302 12.15 -22.12 35.04
C HIS A 302 12.30 -21.94 33.52
N LYS A 303 12.12 -23.01 32.74
CA LYS A 303 12.21 -22.96 31.28
C LYS A 303 11.11 -22.07 30.69
N GLU A 304 9.87 -22.21 31.16
CA GLU A 304 8.74 -21.38 30.73
C GLU A 304 8.96 -19.90 31.05
N LEU A 305 9.51 -19.58 32.23
CA LEU A 305 9.90 -18.21 32.58
C LEU A 305 10.97 -17.65 31.64
N GLN A 306 11.97 -18.45 31.29
CA GLN A 306 13.02 -18.06 30.35
C GLN A 306 12.43 -17.79 28.95
N ASP A 307 11.55 -18.66 28.47
CA ASP A 307 10.89 -18.53 27.17
C ASP A 307 9.98 -17.28 27.14
N MET A 308 9.16 -17.07 28.18
CA MET A 308 8.33 -15.86 28.31
C MET A 308 9.17 -14.59 28.33
N LEU A 309 10.29 -14.60 29.06
CA LEU A 309 11.20 -13.46 29.14
C LEU A 309 11.79 -13.13 27.76
N ASN A 310 12.24 -14.15 27.02
CA ASN A 310 12.80 -13.99 25.68
C ASN A 310 11.77 -13.41 24.69
N ILE A 311 10.56 -13.97 24.67
CA ILE A 311 9.46 -13.46 23.83
C ILE A 311 9.17 -12.00 24.16
N ARG A 312 9.07 -11.65 25.45
CA ARG A 312 8.76 -10.29 25.87
C ARG A 312 9.88 -9.31 25.56
N LYS A 313 11.15 -9.72 25.66
CA LYS A 313 12.31 -8.94 25.19
C LYS A 313 12.26 -8.68 23.70
N GLU A 314 11.97 -9.69 22.88
CA GLU A 314 11.84 -9.52 21.43
C GLU A 314 10.72 -8.53 21.06
N ILE A 315 9.57 -8.62 21.74
CA ILE A 315 8.46 -7.69 21.53
C ILE A 315 8.87 -6.26 21.92
N TYR A 316 9.55 -6.09 23.06
CA TYR A 316 10.04 -4.80 23.52
C TYR A 316 11.01 -4.17 22.51
N ILE A 317 12.01 -4.94 22.05
CA ILE A 317 13.00 -4.48 21.05
C ILE A 317 12.31 -4.10 19.74
N ARG A 318 11.37 -4.94 19.26
CA ARG A 318 10.62 -4.67 18.03
C ARG A 318 9.80 -3.39 18.12
N ARG A 319 9.14 -3.13 19.26
CA ARG A 319 8.38 -1.88 19.47
C ARG A 319 9.30 -0.66 19.51
N ARG A 320 10.39 -0.71 20.28
CA ARG A 320 11.39 0.37 20.34
C ARG A 320 12.00 0.70 18.97
N LYS A 321 12.28 -0.32 18.15
CA LYS A 321 12.74 -0.16 16.75
C LYS A 321 11.76 0.63 15.88
N ILE A 322 10.46 0.39 16.05
CA ILE A 322 9.40 1.10 15.32
C ILE A 322 9.28 2.54 15.81
N GLU A 323 9.43 2.78 17.12
CA GLU A 323 9.18 4.09 17.75
C GLU A 323 10.34 5.09 17.59
N LEU A 324 11.60 4.64 17.62
CA LEU A 324 12.78 5.53 17.70
C LEU A 324 13.75 5.41 16.50
N GLY A 325 13.44 4.54 15.54
CA GLY A 325 14.30 4.26 14.40
C GLY A 325 15.39 3.22 14.70
N GLU A 326 15.94 2.61 13.64
CA GLU A 326 16.91 1.51 13.72
C GLU A 326 18.23 1.89 14.44
N ASP A 327 18.55 3.18 14.51
CA ASP A 327 19.86 3.68 14.99
C ASP A 327 19.96 3.85 16.53
N TYR A 328 18.86 3.67 17.29
CA TYR A 328 18.85 3.90 18.74
C TYR A 328 19.11 2.62 19.59
N ILE A 329 19.30 1.44 18.96
CA ILE A 329 19.45 0.14 19.65
C ILE A 329 20.93 -0.30 19.74
N ASP A 330 21.87 0.63 19.91
CA ASP A 330 23.27 0.26 20.22
C ASP A 330 23.61 0.28 21.71
N ASN A 331 22.69 0.75 22.57
CA ASN A 331 22.85 0.64 24.02
C ASN A 331 22.44 -0.75 24.51
N GLN A 332 23.27 -1.76 24.20
CA GLN A 332 23.17 -3.13 24.72
C GLN A 332 23.21 -3.23 26.27
N SER A 333 23.49 -2.15 27.00
CA SER A 333 23.61 -2.17 28.47
C SER A 333 22.26 -2.34 29.19
N GLU A 334 21.17 -1.70 28.76
CA GLU A 334 19.89 -1.79 29.50
C GLU A 334 19.18 -3.16 29.36
N ILE A 335 19.41 -3.85 28.24
CA ILE A 335 18.76 -5.14 27.93
C ILE A 335 19.54 -6.33 28.54
N SER A 336 20.85 -6.18 28.69
CA SER A 336 21.75 -7.23 29.21
C SER A 336 21.64 -7.42 30.72
N GLU A 337 21.26 -6.39 31.48
CA GLU A 337 21.02 -6.47 32.93
C GLU A 337 19.83 -7.36 33.31
N ILE A 338 19.00 -7.74 32.34
CA ILE A 338 17.71 -8.42 32.56
C ILE A 338 17.78 -9.91 32.21
N ASN A 339 18.96 -10.53 32.27
CA ASN A 339 19.09 -11.98 32.09
C ASN A 339 18.82 -12.73 33.40
N LEU A 340 18.08 -13.84 33.31
CA LEU A 340 17.94 -14.76 34.43
C LEU A 340 19.31 -15.37 34.75
N LEU A 341 19.52 -15.69 36.02
CA LEU A 341 20.67 -16.47 36.46
C LEU A 341 20.59 -17.87 35.85
N PRO A 342 21.73 -18.44 35.41
CA PRO A 342 21.77 -19.76 34.83
C PRO A 342 21.29 -20.81 35.84
N PHE A 343 20.25 -21.55 35.45
CA PHE A 343 19.68 -22.61 36.27
C PHE A 343 20.46 -23.90 36.11
N LYS A 344 21.03 -24.38 37.20
CA LYS A 344 21.77 -25.64 37.26
C LYS A 344 20.84 -26.74 37.76
N LYS A 345 20.30 -27.52 36.83
CA LYS A 345 19.37 -28.63 37.12
C LYS A 345 20.02 -29.69 38.03
N GLU A 346 21.35 -29.78 37.98
CA GLU A 346 22.17 -30.71 38.76
C GLU A 346 22.07 -30.46 40.27
N LEU A 347 21.77 -29.23 40.70
CA LEU A 347 21.65 -28.89 42.12
C LEU A 347 20.43 -29.54 42.78
N PHE A 348 19.38 -29.89 42.01
CA PHE A 348 18.22 -30.60 42.54
C PHE A 348 18.49 -32.08 42.83
N ALA A 349 19.55 -32.65 42.25
CA ALA A 349 19.98 -34.02 42.55
C ALA A 349 20.80 -34.09 43.86
N MET A 350 21.21 -32.95 44.42
CA MET A 350 22.02 -32.88 45.63
C MET A 350 21.16 -32.86 46.90
N PRO A 351 21.70 -33.31 48.05
CA PRO A 351 21.02 -33.21 49.35
C PRO A 351 20.55 -31.78 49.63
N VAL A 352 19.36 -31.68 50.25
CA VAL A 352 18.62 -30.41 50.43
C VAL A 352 19.45 -29.35 51.16
N ASP A 353 20.32 -29.75 52.08
CA ASP A 353 21.25 -28.84 52.75
C ASP A 353 22.71 -29.22 52.49
N PRO A 354 23.61 -28.25 52.17
CA PRO A 354 23.36 -26.83 51.85
C PRO A 354 23.18 -26.54 50.34
N ILE A 355 23.37 -27.54 49.46
CA ILE A 355 23.53 -27.32 48.01
C ILE A 355 22.18 -27.35 47.27
N GLY A 356 21.22 -28.16 47.73
CA GLY A 356 19.86 -28.17 47.17
C GLY A 356 19.11 -26.84 47.41
N ARG A 357 19.47 -26.11 48.48
CA ARG A 357 18.88 -24.80 48.80
C ARG A 357 19.29 -23.69 47.82
N GLU A 358 20.51 -23.74 47.30
CA GLU A 358 21.00 -22.79 46.29
C GLU A 358 20.13 -22.79 45.03
N ALA A 359 19.62 -23.97 44.62
CA ALA A 359 18.74 -24.09 43.46
C ALA A 359 17.40 -23.36 43.65
N ILE A 360 16.86 -23.42 44.88
CA ILE A 360 15.62 -22.76 45.25
C ILE A 360 15.83 -21.24 45.31
N ASP A 361 16.96 -20.79 45.88
CA ASP A 361 17.29 -19.37 45.98
C ASP A 361 17.51 -18.74 44.59
N ILE A 362 18.19 -19.44 43.68
CA ILE A 362 18.34 -19.02 42.27
C ILE A 362 16.97 -18.89 41.59
N LEU A 363 16.07 -19.85 41.82
CA LEU A 363 14.73 -19.81 41.23
C LEU A 363 13.89 -18.65 41.78
N ALA A 364 13.95 -18.42 43.10
CA ALA A 364 13.28 -17.30 43.74
C ALA A 364 13.77 -15.94 43.23
N GLU A 365 15.09 -15.79 43.07
CA GLU A 365 15.70 -14.59 42.51
C GLU A 365 15.34 -14.40 41.03
N ASN A 366 15.28 -15.48 40.25
CA ASN A 366 14.84 -15.44 38.84
C ASN A 366 13.38 -15.00 38.70
N ILE A 367 12.48 -15.50 39.56
CA ILE A 367 11.08 -15.07 39.59
C ILE A 367 10.97 -13.58 39.93
N LYS A 368 11.79 -13.10 40.87
CA LYS A 368 11.84 -11.67 41.24
C LYS A 368 12.29 -10.81 40.06
N ARG A 369 13.40 -11.17 39.40
CA ARG A 369 13.90 -10.45 38.21
C ARG A 369 12.89 -10.42 37.07
N PHE A 370 12.18 -11.53 36.85
CA PHE A 370 11.10 -11.59 35.86
C PHE A 370 9.96 -10.62 36.19
N LYS A 371 9.51 -10.60 37.45
CA LYS A 371 8.45 -9.66 37.90
C LYS A 371 8.88 -8.20 37.75
N ASP A 372 10.10 -7.86 38.14
CA ASP A 372 10.62 -6.49 38.03
C ASP A 372 10.67 -6.03 36.56
N PHE A 373 11.04 -6.94 35.64
CA PHE A 373 11.00 -6.65 34.21
C PHE A 373 9.59 -6.45 33.66
N MET A 374 8.65 -7.34 34.03
CA MET A 374 7.25 -7.23 33.59
C MET A 374 6.65 -5.91 34.09
N ASN A 375 6.91 -5.52 35.34
CA ASN A 375 6.47 -4.24 35.89
C ASN A 375 7.06 -3.05 35.12
N LYS A 376 8.34 -3.08 34.74
CA LYS A 376 8.95 -2.03 33.92
C LYS A 376 8.28 -1.90 32.55
N ILE A 377 8.02 -3.02 31.87
CA ILE A 377 7.34 -2.98 30.56
C ILE A 377 5.90 -2.47 30.68
N ASP A 378 5.17 -2.95 31.69
CA ASP A 378 3.76 -2.57 31.86
C ASP A 378 3.62 -1.10 32.28
N ASN A 379 4.57 -0.55 33.04
CA ASN A 379 4.61 0.88 33.35
C ASN A 379 4.87 1.73 32.10
N ILE A 380 5.81 1.32 31.24
CA ILE A 380 6.05 1.99 29.95
C ILE A 380 4.77 1.95 29.10
N GLN A 381 4.08 0.81 29.04
CA GLN A 381 2.85 0.69 28.27
C GLN A 381 1.73 1.60 28.80
N LYS A 382 1.62 1.76 30.13
CA LYS A 382 0.67 2.70 30.76
C LYS A 382 1.00 4.17 30.50
N GLU A 383 2.29 4.55 30.48
CA GLU A 383 2.71 5.91 30.13
C GLU A 383 2.36 6.26 28.67
N TYR A 384 2.44 5.29 27.74
CA TYR A 384 2.01 5.49 26.37
C TYR A 384 0.48 5.55 26.22
N GLU A 385 -0.28 4.72 26.93
CA GLU A 385 -1.75 4.79 26.93
C GLU A 385 -2.25 6.14 27.46
N ALA A 386 -1.59 6.70 28.49
CA ALA A 386 -1.93 8.03 29.01
C ALA A 386 -1.60 9.19 28.05
N ASN A 387 -0.58 9.05 27.20
CA ASN A 387 -0.22 10.05 26.19
C ASN A 387 -1.03 9.92 24.88
N PHE A 388 -1.65 8.76 24.61
CA PHE A 388 -2.44 8.50 23.41
C PHE A 388 -3.88 9.07 23.49
N ASP A 389 -4.41 9.25 24.69
CA ASP A 389 -5.76 9.79 24.94
C ASP A 389 -5.89 11.32 24.71
N GLY A 390 -4.79 12.05 24.48
CA GLY A 390 -4.79 13.52 24.45
C GLY A 390 -5.18 14.18 23.12
N GLU A 391 -4.64 13.70 21.99
CA GLU A 391 -4.75 14.43 20.71
C GLU A 391 -5.03 13.56 19.47
N GLN A 392 -4.58 12.30 19.40
CA GLN A 392 -4.78 11.45 18.22
C GLN A 392 -6.13 10.69 18.20
N ASP A 393 -6.77 10.50 19.36
CA ASP A 393 -8.04 9.79 19.45
C ASP A 393 -9.18 10.52 18.69
N LYS A 394 -9.10 11.86 18.54
CA LYS A 394 -10.06 12.65 17.74
C LYS A 394 -9.92 12.45 16.22
N GLU A 395 -8.74 12.09 15.73
CA GLU A 395 -8.54 11.78 14.31
C GLU A 395 -8.82 10.30 14.00
N ILE A 396 -8.49 9.41 14.93
CA ILE A 396 -8.76 7.96 14.80
C ILE A 396 -10.26 7.65 14.93
N GLU A 397 -11.03 8.44 15.70
CA GLU A 397 -12.49 8.34 15.77
C GLU A 397 -13.23 8.58 14.44
N LYS A 398 -12.57 9.21 13.45
CA LYS A 398 -13.15 9.41 12.11
C LYS A 398 -13.17 8.12 11.27
N ILE A 399 -12.41 7.10 11.65
CA ILE A 399 -12.34 5.82 10.93
C ILE A 399 -13.37 4.86 11.54
N GLY A 400 -14.58 4.83 10.97
CA GLY A 400 -15.72 4.07 11.50
C GLY A 400 -15.46 2.58 11.77
N CYS A 401 -14.54 1.95 11.02
CA CYS A 401 -14.15 0.55 11.21
C CYS A 401 -13.41 0.32 12.55
N LEU A 402 -12.56 1.27 12.96
CA LEU A 402 -11.80 1.18 14.21
C LEU A 402 -12.66 1.51 15.42
N LYS A 403 -13.62 2.43 15.29
CA LYS A 403 -14.64 2.70 16.32
C LYS A 403 -15.48 1.46 16.61
N ASN A 404 -15.91 0.75 15.57
CA ASN A 404 -16.65 -0.50 15.72
C ASN A 404 -15.80 -1.60 16.37
N LEU A 405 -14.52 -1.71 16.02
CA LEU A 405 -13.61 -2.67 16.63
C LEU A 405 -13.34 -2.36 18.11
N LYS A 406 -13.14 -1.08 18.48
CA LYS A 406 -12.96 -0.61 19.87
C LYS A 406 -14.18 -0.94 20.73
N ASN A 407 -15.38 -0.71 20.20
CA ASN A 407 -16.64 -1.07 20.88
C ASN A 407 -16.80 -2.60 21.04
N LEU A 408 -16.48 -3.36 20.00
CA LEU A 408 -16.56 -4.83 20.04
C LEU A 408 -15.56 -5.42 21.06
N LEU A 409 -14.33 -4.91 21.09
CA LEU A 409 -13.31 -5.30 22.06
C LEU A 409 -13.72 -4.96 23.50
N LYS A 410 -14.34 -3.80 23.71
CA LYS A 410 -14.87 -3.39 25.02
C LYS A 410 -15.97 -4.35 25.50
N ASN A 411 -16.84 -4.80 24.59
CA ASN A 411 -17.87 -5.80 24.89
C ASN A 411 -17.27 -7.16 25.22
N TYR A 412 -16.25 -7.62 24.46
CA TYR A 412 -15.56 -8.88 24.77
C TYR A 412 -14.81 -8.83 26.10
N LYS A 413 -14.19 -7.70 26.44
CA LYS A 413 -13.54 -7.49 27.73
C LYS A 413 -14.53 -7.63 28.89
N TYR A 414 -15.70 -7.01 28.77
CA TYR A 414 -16.78 -7.14 29.77
C TYR A 414 -17.25 -8.59 29.93
N VAL A 415 -17.44 -9.32 28.83
CA VAL A 415 -17.83 -10.74 28.88
C VAL A 415 -16.77 -11.59 29.58
N ILE A 416 -15.48 -11.38 29.27
CA ILE A 416 -14.37 -12.11 29.90
C ILE A 416 -14.29 -11.80 31.39
N GLU A 417 -14.39 -10.53 31.80
CA GLU A 417 -14.39 -10.14 33.22
C GLU A 417 -15.58 -10.74 33.98
N THR A 418 -16.74 -10.85 33.34
CA THR A 418 -17.94 -11.49 33.90
C THR A 418 -17.76 -13.01 34.03
N GLN A 419 -17.11 -13.65 33.05
CA GLN A 419 -16.80 -15.08 33.09
C GLN A 419 -15.75 -15.39 34.17
N ASP A 420 -14.69 -14.59 34.28
CA ASP A 420 -13.66 -14.74 35.30
C ASP A 420 -14.23 -14.57 36.72
N THR A 421 -15.14 -13.62 36.91
CA THR A 421 -15.80 -13.45 38.21
C THR A 421 -16.73 -14.61 38.57
N LEU A 422 -17.43 -15.20 37.59
CA LEU A 422 -18.25 -16.40 37.80
C LEU A 422 -17.39 -17.63 38.10
N ILE A 423 -16.30 -17.83 37.35
CA ILE A 423 -15.35 -18.93 37.55
C ILE A 423 -14.70 -18.82 38.93
N ASN A 424 -14.25 -17.62 39.32
CA ASN A 424 -13.67 -17.40 40.64
C ASN A 424 -14.68 -17.63 41.77
N LYS A 425 -15.95 -17.23 41.62
CA LYS A 425 -17.02 -17.55 42.58
C LYS A 425 -17.29 -19.06 42.68
N ALA A 426 -17.26 -19.78 41.56
CA ALA A 426 -17.43 -21.23 41.54
C ALA A 426 -16.24 -21.95 42.20
N ILE A 427 -15.01 -21.52 41.93
CA ILE A 427 -13.79 -22.09 42.50
C ILE A 427 -13.72 -21.85 44.01
N VAL A 428 -14.04 -20.64 44.48
CA VAL A 428 -14.04 -20.31 45.93
C VAL A 428 -15.09 -21.14 46.68
N LYS A 429 -16.26 -21.39 46.09
CA LYS A 429 -17.30 -22.23 46.70
C LYS A 429 -16.99 -23.74 46.63
N ALA A 430 -16.29 -24.20 45.59
CA ALA A 430 -15.83 -25.58 45.47
C ALA A 430 -14.71 -25.92 46.48
N LYS A 431 -13.85 -24.95 46.81
CA LYS A 431 -12.80 -25.09 47.83
C LYS A 431 -13.33 -25.18 49.27
N ASN A 432 -14.60 -24.85 49.53
CA ASN A 432 -15.22 -24.90 50.85
C ASN A 432 -16.03 -26.20 51.10
N ILE A 433 -15.84 -27.25 50.29
CA ILE A 433 -16.53 -28.54 50.44
C ILE A 433 -15.50 -29.59 50.88
N ASP A 434 -15.31 -29.73 52.20
CA ASP A 434 -14.32 -30.67 52.76
C ASP A 434 -14.88 -32.09 53.02
N ASN A 435 -16.17 -32.35 52.82
CA ASN A 435 -16.76 -33.68 53.10
C ASN A 435 -17.73 -34.18 52.02
N ILE A 436 -17.42 -35.35 51.46
CA ILE A 436 -18.17 -36.06 50.41
C ILE A 436 -19.61 -36.42 50.85
N SER A 437 -19.87 -36.51 52.16
CA SER A 437 -21.21 -36.79 52.72
C SER A 437 -22.18 -35.60 52.64
N GLU A 438 -21.70 -34.35 52.55
CA GLU A 438 -22.56 -33.17 52.40
C GLU A 438 -22.87 -32.82 50.95
N ALA A 439 -22.10 -33.37 50.00
CA ALA A 439 -22.29 -33.15 48.57
C ALA A 439 -23.68 -33.62 48.09
N SER A 440 -24.20 -34.74 48.62
CA SER A 440 -25.52 -35.25 48.24
C SER A 440 -26.67 -34.37 48.74
N PHE A 441 -26.53 -33.69 49.89
CA PHE A 441 -27.60 -32.88 50.47
C PHE A 441 -27.61 -31.46 49.89
N GLN A 442 -26.44 -30.95 49.47
CA GLN A 442 -26.32 -29.64 48.82
C GLN A 442 -26.55 -29.67 47.29
N VAL A 443 -26.50 -30.83 46.64
CA VAL A 443 -26.90 -30.97 45.22
C VAL A 443 -28.36 -30.55 44.98
N SER A 444 -29.25 -30.72 45.98
CA SER A 444 -30.63 -30.21 45.90
C SER A 444 -30.75 -28.68 46.09
N ARG A 445 -29.76 -28.02 46.72
CA ARG A 445 -29.62 -26.55 46.76
C ARG A 445 -28.85 -26.00 45.56
N PHE A 446 -28.15 -26.85 44.82
CA PHE A 446 -27.37 -26.51 43.62
C PHE A 446 -28.25 -25.98 42.47
N ASN A 447 -29.56 -26.25 42.50
CA ASN A 447 -30.54 -25.69 41.57
C ASN A 447 -30.98 -24.24 41.88
N LYS A 448 -30.45 -23.60 42.94
CA LYS A 448 -30.73 -22.18 43.30
C LYS A 448 -29.46 -21.32 43.31
N VAL A 449 -28.61 -21.48 42.29
CA VAL A 449 -27.36 -20.69 42.15
C VAL A 449 -27.59 -19.32 41.51
N LEU A 450 -28.79 -19.05 40.99
CA LEU A 450 -29.12 -17.77 40.36
C LEU A 450 -30.44 -17.25 40.93
N ASP A 451 -30.47 -15.96 41.26
CA ASP A 451 -31.71 -15.26 41.59
C ASP A 451 -32.59 -15.24 40.33
N ASP A 452 -33.86 -15.64 40.43
CA ASP A 452 -34.73 -15.85 39.26
C ASP A 452 -34.83 -14.57 38.39
N GLN A 453 -34.62 -13.41 39.00
CA GLN A 453 -34.59 -12.10 38.36
C GLN A 453 -33.32 -11.85 37.51
N GLU A 454 -32.16 -12.40 37.90
CA GLU A 454 -30.92 -12.32 37.14
C GLU A 454 -30.94 -13.29 35.94
N ILE A 455 -31.56 -14.47 36.10
CA ILE A 455 -31.78 -15.41 35.00
C ILE A 455 -32.69 -14.79 33.94
N GLU A 456 -33.77 -14.15 34.37
CA GLU A 456 -34.74 -13.56 33.45
C GLU A 456 -34.14 -12.35 32.71
N SER A 457 -33.30 -11.56 33.40
CA SER A 457 -32.53 -10.47 32.78
C SER A 457 -31.51 -10.99 31.76
N ALA A 458 -30.79 -12.07 32.07
CA ALA A 458 -29.86 -12.69 31.14
C ALA A 458 -30.56 -13.32 29.93
N LYS A 459 -31.73 -13.94 30.13
CA LYS A 459 -32.58 -14.46 29.03
C LYS A 459 -33.10 -13.34 28.14
N SER A 460 -33.56 -12.23 28.72
CA SER A 460 -34.04 -11.07 27.97
C SER A 460 -32.91 -10.46 27.12
N TYR A 461 -31.72 -10.30 27.71
CA TYR A 461 -30.54 -9.81 27.00
C TYR A 461 -30.08 -10.76 25.87
N LEU A 462 -30.10 -12.08 26.11
CA LEU A 462 -29.79 -13.07 25.07
C LEU A 462 -30.83 -13.10 23.95
N ALA A 463 -32.11 -12.91 24.27
CA ALA A 463 -33.17 -12.80 23.28
C ALA A 463 -33.01 -11.53 22.41
N GLU A 464 -32.60 -10.42 23.02
CA GLU A 464 -32.32 -9.17 22.30
C GLU A 464 -31.08 -9.30 21.41
N GLN A 465 -30.00 -9.92 21.90
CA GLN A 465 -28.81 -10.24 21.11
C GLN A 465 -29.12 -11.18 19.94
N LYS A 466 -29.97 -12.19 20.16
CA LYS A 466 -30.44 -13.09 19.10
C LYS A 466 -31.20 -12.32 18.03
N ARG A 467 -32.10 -11.42 18.42
CA ARG A 467 -32.88 -10.58 17.50
C ARG A 467 -31.98 -9.63 16.70
N PHE A 468 -30.97 -9.03 17.34
CA PHE A 468 -29.98 -8.19 16.67
C PHE A 468 -29.16 -8.98 15.64
N LEU A 469 -28.75 -10.21 15.97
CA LEU A 469 -28.02 -11.08 15.05
C LEU A 469 -28.90 -11.53 13.87
N GLU A 470 -30.18 -11.82 14.10
CA GLU A 470 -31.13 -12.16 13.03
C GLU A 470 -31.36 -10.96 12.09
N GLU A 471 -31.48 -9.75 12.62
CA GLU A 471 -31.60 -8.52 11.83
C GLU A 471 -30.34 -8.26 11.01
N LYS A 472 -29.15 -8.39 11.60
CA LYS A 472 -27.88 -8.24 10.88
C LYS A 472 -27.65 -9.33 9.83
N SER A 473 -28.09 -10.56 10.11
CA SER A 473 -28.07 -11.66 9.14
C SER A 473 -28.96 -11.36 7.93
N MET A 474 -30.17 -10.83 8.15
CA MET A 474 -31.06 -10.39 7.07
C MET A 474 -30.48 -9.24 6.24
N GLU A 475 -29.82 -8.27 6.88
CA GLU A 475 -29.16 -7.15 6.19
C GLU A 475 -27.97 -7.63 5.33
N MET A 476 -27.20 -8.60 5.83
CA MET A 476 -26.13 -9.24 5.09
C MET A 476 -26.67 -10.02 3.88
N GLU A 477 -27.78 -10.76 4.02
CA GLU A 477 -28.39 -11.49 2.90
C GLU A 477 -28.95 -10.52 1.83
N LYS A 478 -29.56 -9.40 2.22
CA LYS A 478 -29.95 -8.34 1.27
C LYS A 478 -28.74 -7.79 0.50
N THR A 479 -27.63 -7.53 1.19
CA THR A 479 -26.40 -7.04 0.57
C THR A 479 -25.81 -8.05 -0.42
N LYS A 480 -25.82 -9.34 -0.05
CA LYS A 480 -25.38 -10.45 -0.91
C LYS A 480 -26.24 -10.58 -2.17
N ILE A 481 -27.56 -10.41 -2.06
CA ILE A 481 -28.47 -10.40 -3.22
C ILE A 481 -28.13 -9.23 -4.15
N MET A 482 -27.94 -8.02 -3.63
CA MET A 482 -27.54 -6.86 -4.44
C MET A 482 -26.18 -7.07 -5.13
N MET A 483 -25.21 -7.65 -4.42
CA MET A 483 -23.89 -7.97 -4.97
C MET A 483 -23.98 -9.01 -6.09
N THR A 484 -24.82 -10.03 -5.91
CA THR A 484 -25.06 -11.06 -6.94
C THR A 484 -25.70 -10.45 -8.19
N GLN A 485 -26.66 -9.53 -8.02
CA GLN A 485 -27.28 -8.81 -9.14
C GLN A 485 -26.29 -7.90 -9.87
N THR A 486 -25.39 -7.22 -9.16
CA THR A 486 -24.34 -6.39 -9.80
C THR A 486 -23.32 -7.24 -10.54
N VAL A 487 -22.94 -8.41 -10.01
CA VAL A 487 -22.09 -9.37 -10.72
C VAL A 487 -22.76 -9.88 -12.00
N SER A 488 -24.06 -10.19 -11.96
CA SER A 488 -24.82 -10.58 -13.15
C SER A 488 -24.81 -9.48 -14.22
N LYS A 489 -25.12 -8.24 -13.84
CA LYS A 489 -25.11 -7.09 -14.77
C LYS A 489 -23.73 -6.85 -15.38
N LEU A 490 -22.66 -7.00 -14.59
CA LEU A 490 -21.28 -6.90 -15.09
C LEU A 490 -20.92 -8.04 -16.05
N SER A 491 -21.40 -9.25 -15.79
CA SER A 491 -21.23 -10.38 -16.70
C SER A 491 -21.92 -10.14 -18.03
N ASP A 492 -23.15 -9.62 -18.00
CA ASP A 492 -23.91 -9.28 -19.22
C ASP A 492 -23.23 -8.16 -20.01
N ALA A 493 -22.81 -7.08 -19.34
CA ALA A 493 -22.05 -5.99 -19.96
C ALA A 493 -20.73 -6.47 -20.58
N LYS A 494 -20.02 -7.39 -19.92
CA LYS A 494 -18.79 -8.01 -20.45
C LYS A 494 -19.06 -8.82 -21.71
N ASN A 495 -20.18 -9.56 -21.76
CA ASN A 495 -20.58 -10.33 -22.93
C ASN A 495 -20.96 -9.41 -24.10
N SER A 496 -21.70 -8.32 -23.85
CA SER A 496 -22.02 -7.31 -24.86
C SER A 496 -20.77 -6.63 -25.40
N MET A 497 -19.81 -6.26 -24.54
CA MET A 497 -18.52 -5.71 -24.99
C MET A 497 -17.72 -6.71 -25.84
N LYS A 498 -17.75 -8.00 -25.49
CA LYS A 498 -17.08 -9.04 -26.28
C LYS A 498 -17.71 -9.17 -27.68
N GLN A 499 -19.03 -9.12 -27.78
CA GLN A 499 -19.74 -9.11 -29.07
C GLN A 499 -19.39 -7.87 -29.89
N ARG A 500 -19.42 -6.68 -29.27
CA ARG A 500 -19.05 -5.43 -29.95
C ARG A 500 -17.62 -5.43 -30.47
N ARG A 501 -16.70 -6.06 -29.73
CA ARG A 501 -15.31 -6.22 -30.16
C ARG A 501 -15.19 -7.12 -31.40
N LEU A 502 -15.95 -8.21 -31.45
CA LEU A 502 -15.97 -9.12 -32.60
C LEU A 502 -16.54 -8.42 -33.85
N GLU A 503 -17.56 -7.58 -33.69
CA GLU A 503 -18.09 -6.74 -34.78
C GLU A 503 -17.03 -5.77 -35.31
N LEU A 504 -16.37 -5.03 -34.42
CA LEU A 504 -15.32 -4.08 -34.81
C LEU A 504 -14.12 -4.77 -35.48
N GLU A 505 -13.77 -5.99 -35.06
CA GLU A 505 -12.72 -6.78 -35.68
C GLU A 505 -13.09 -7.24 -37.10
N LYS A 506 -14.37 -7.57 -37.32
CA LYS A 506 -14.92 -7.86 -38.65
C LYS A 506 -14.91 -6.62 -39.53
N ASP A 507 -15.34 -5.47 -39.02
CA ASP A 507 -15.33 -4.19 -39.75
C ASP A 507 -13.92 -3.72 -40.08
N ALA A 508 -12.96 -3.91 -39.18
CA ALA A 508 -11.55 -3.62 -39.46
C ALA A 508 -10.98 -4.54 -40.56
N SER A 509 -11.41 -5.80 -40.60
CA SER A 509 -11.00 -6.76 -41.62
C SER A 509 -11.56 -6.40 -43.00
N THR A 510 -12.85 -6.04 -43.09
CA THR A 510 -13.47 -5.59 -44.35
C THR A 510 -12.88 -4.26 -44.83
N PHE A 511 -12.58 -3.33 -43.91
CA PHE A 511 -11.90 -2.08 -44.25
C PHE A 511 -10.50 -2.33 -44.82
N LYS A 512 -9.73 -3.26 -44.23
CA LYS A 512 -8.41 -3.65 -44.74
C LYS A 512 -8.49 -4.30 -46.12
N GLU A 513 -9.50 -5.13 -46.36
CA GLU A 513 -9.76 -5.73 -47.67
C GLU A 513 -10.11 -4.68 -48.72
N ASN A 514 -10.96 -3.71 -48.37
CA ASN A 514 -11.30 -2.58 -49.24
C ASN A 514 -10.07 -1.72 -49.58
N ILE A 515 -9.20 -1.42 -48.61
CA ILE A 515 -7.93 -0.73 -48.88
C ILE A 515 -7.06 -1.53 -49.83
N ASN A 516 -6.91 -2.84 -49.60
CA ASN A 516 -6.12 -3.69 -50.48
C ASN A 516 -6.67 -3.69 -51.92
N ASN A 517 -8.00 -3.75 -52.07
CA ASN A 517 -8.64 -3.69 -53.38
C ASN A 517 -8.41 -2.34 -54.07
N ILE A 518 -8.47 -1.22 -53.34
CA ILE A 518 -8.15 0.10 -53.87
C ILE A 518 -6.69 0.16 -54.32
N VAL A 519 -5.77 -0.32 -53.49
CA VAL A 519 -4.32 -0.35 -53.80
C VAL A 519 -4.05 -1.19 -55.06
N GLN A 520 -4.65 -2.38 -55.16
CA GLN A 520 -4.52 -3.24 -56.35
C GLN A 520 -5.10 -2.59 -57.59
N ASN A 521 -6.27 -1.95 -57.50
CA ASN A 521 -6.84 -1.20 -58.61
C ASN A 521 -5.95 -0.03 -59.04
N THR A 522 -5.36 0.71 -58.10
CA THR A 522 -4.42 1.80 -58.43
C THR A 522 -3.12 1.30 -59.05
N LEU A 523 -2.62 0.14 -58.63
CA LEU A 523 -1.45 -0.51 -59.23
C LEU A 523 -1.74 -0.93 -60.68
N ASN A 524 -2.91 -1.54 -60.92
CA ASN A 524 -3.33 -1.93 -62.27
C ASN A 524 -3.48 -0.71 -63.20
N VAL A 525 -4.05 0.41 -62.72
CA VAL A 525 -4.11 1.66 -63.49
C VAL A 525 -2.72 2.23 -63.79
N PHE A 526 -1.77 2.09 -62.86
CA PHE A 526 -0.39 2.53 -63.06
C PHE A 526 0.36 1.67 -64.10
N ASP A 527 0.09 0.37 -64.14
CA ASP A 527 0.67 -0.53 -65.13
C ASP A 527 0.05 -0.32 -66.52
N ASP A 528 -1.24 -0.01 -66.61
CA ASP A 528 -1.90 0.37 -67.86
C ASP A 528 -1.37 1.70 -68.43
N LEU A 529 -0.97 2.64 -67.57
CA LEU A 529 -0.35 3.91 -67.97
C LEU A 529 1.11 3.76 -68.45
N LYS A 530 1.78 2.63 -68.19
CA LYS A 530 3.17 2.38 -68.64
C LYS A 530 3.28 1.77 -70.04
N ILE A 531 2.18 1.34 -70.66
CA ILE A 531 2.22 0.68 -71.99
C ILE A 531 2.18 1.69 -73.15
N SER A 532 2.13 3.00 -72.90
CA SER A 532 2.08 4.04 -73.95
C SER A 532 3.19 5.09 -73.84
N ASN A 533 4.45 4.65 -73.99
CA ASN A 533 5.52 5.38 -74.72
C ASN A 533 6.87 4.67 -74.56
N PRO A 534 7.45 4.08 -75.63
CA PRO A 534 8.87 3.83 -75.70
C PRO A 534 9.53 4.99 -76.46
N GLN A 535 10.55 5.62 -75.88
CA GLN A 535 11.85 5.81 -76.56
C GLN A 535 12.86 6.56 -75.70
N ASP A 536 14.06 6.00 -75.73
CA ASP A 536 15.40 6.59 -75.66
C ASP A 536 15.81 7.34 -74.38
N LEU A 537 16.75 6.74 -73.64
CA LEU A 537 18.09 7.31 -73.49
C LEU A 537 19.08 6.28 -72.94
N ASP A 538 20.19 6.23 -73.66
CA ASP A 538 21.34 5.36 -73.53
C ASP A 538 22.21 5.60 -72.28
N ASN A 539 22.95 4.53 -71.97
CA ASN A 539 24.37 4.51 -71.57
C ASN A 539 24.82 4.63 -70.11
N ASN A 540 25.46 3.51 -69.71
CA ASN A 540 26.80 3.42 -69.14
C ASN A 540 27.01 3.48 -67.61
N ASN A 541 27.09 2.27 -67.06
CA ASN A 541 28.33 1.63 -66.59
C ASN A 541 28.74 1.73 -65.10
N HIS A 542 29.15 0.56 -64.62
CA HIS A 542 30.12 0.23 -63.56
C HIS A 542 29.67 -0.10 -62.13
N ASN A 543 29.84 -1.41 -61.84
CA ASN A 543 30.55 -2.01 -60.71
C ASN A 543 29.96 -1.87 -59.29
N ASN A 544 29.56 -2.99 -58.67
CA ASN A 544 30.51 -3.98 -58.15
C ASN A 544 29.82 -5.25 -57.63
N ASN A 545 30.53 -6.37 -57.85
CA ASN A 545 30.39 -7.70 -57.27
C ASN A 545 30.28 -7.68 -55.73
N TYR A 546 29.60 -8.66 -55.13
CA TYR A 546 30.29 -9.75 -54.42
C TYR A 546 29.41 -10.97 -54.15
N GLN A 547 30.10 -12.12 -54.14
CA GLN A 547 29.66 -13.50 -54.12
C GLN A 547 28.95 -13.94 -52.83
N ASN A 548 27.94 -14.79 -53.04
CA ASN A 548 27.82 -16.17 -52.55
C ASN A 548 28.54 -16.66 -51.27
N GLN A 549 27.72 -17.38 -50.48
CA GLN A 549 27.96 -18.66 -49.80
C GLN A 549 28.41 -18.72 -48.31
N SER A 550 27.44 -19.21 -47.50
CA SER A 550 27.52 -20.25 -46.45
C SER A 550 28.62 -20.22 -45.39
N SER A 551 28.24 -20.19 -44.11
CA SER A 551 28.38 -21.33 -43.18
C SER A 551 27.89 -21.00 -41.75
N GLN A 552 27.48 -22.08 -41.07
CA GLN A 552 27.02 -22.24 -39.69
C GLN A 552 27.73 -21.40 -38.61
N LYS A 553 26.98 -20.98 -37.58
CA LYS A 553 27.30 -21.24 -36.16
C LYS A 553 26.13 -20.88 -35.22
N GLN A 554 26.01 -21.69 -34.18
CA GLN A 554 25.04 -21.69 -33.08
C GLN A 554 25.04 -20.39 -32.27
N TYR A 555 23.86 -19.92 -31.87
CA TYR A 555 23.50 -19.32 -30.57
C TYR A 555 21.96 -19.41 -30.50
N GLY A 556 21.32 -19.95 -29.47
CA GLY A 556 21.30 -19.45 -28.10
C GLY A 556 19.84 -19.06 -27.80
N SER A 557 19.12 -19.95 -27.13
CA SER A 557 17.73 -19.76 -26.68
C SER A 557 17.65 -18.60 -25.67
N PHE A 558 16.82 -17.59 -25.93
CA PHE A 558 16.27 -16.72 -24.89
C PHE A 558 14.87 -16.23 -25.26
N TYR A 559 14.03 -16.17 -24.23
CA TYR A 559 12.57 -16.03 -24.25
C TYR A 559 12.04 -14.77 -24.94
N LYS A 560 11.03 -14.96 -25.78
CA LYS A 560 10.11 -13.91 -26.26
C LYS A 560 9.22 -13.45 -25.09
N SER A 561 9.29 -12.17 -24.74
CA SER A 561 8.18 -11.44 -24.09
C SER A 561 7.54 -10.52 -25.13
N PRO A 562 6.21 -10.53 -25.31
CA PRO A 562 5.55 -9.58 -26.19
C PRO A 562 5.33 -8.25 -25.48
N LEU A 563 5.91 -7.19 -26.05
CA LEU A 563 5.56 -5.80 -25.81
C LEU A 563 4.10 -5.59 -26.23
N PHE A 564 3.25 -5.17 -25.29
CA PHE A 564 1.93 -4.62 -25.60
C PHE A 564 2.04 -3.13 -25.95
N PRO A 565 1.48 -2.67 -27.08
CA PRO A 565 1.36 -1.26 -27.35
C PRO A 565 0.17 -0.67 -26.58
N SER A 566 0.45 0.42 -25.88
CA SER A 566 -0.51 1.36 -25.32
C SER A 566 -1.31 2.01 -26.44
N ASN A 567 -2.65 1.88 -26.41
CA ASN A 567 -3.55 2.70 -27.21
C ASN A 567 -4.61 3.36 -26.34
N GLN A 568 -4.73 4.66 -26.57
CA GLN A 568 -5.62 5.64 -25.98
C GLN A 568 -7.07 5.48 -26.49
N ASN A 569 -8.00 5.97 -25.66
CA ASN A 569 -9.25 6.64 -25.99
C ASN A 569 -10.27 5.95 -26.93
N ILE A 570 -11.34 5.43 -26.32
CA ILE A 570 -12.70 5.50 -26.90
C ILE A 570 -13.60 6.15 -25.85
N LEU A 571 -14.10 7.34 -26.18
CA LEU A 571 -15.12 8.09 -25.44
C LEU A 571 -16.44 7.32 -25.35
N PHE A 572 -17.10 7.38 -24.20
CA PHE A 572 -18.55 7.19 -24.10
C PHE A 572 -19.18 8.50 -23.62
N SER A 573 -19.88 9.17 -24.53
CA SER A 573 -20.89 10.16 -24.24
C SER A 573 -22.26 9.52 -24.51
N GLU A 574 -22.97 9.09 -23.48
CA GLU A 574 -24.43 8.94 -23.54
C GLU A 574 -25.03 8.79 -22.14
N GLN A 575 -26.26 9.29 -21.99
CA GLN A 575 -27.14 9.24 -20.82
C GLN A 575 -27.01 10.36 -19.80
N LYS A 576 -27.40 11.55 -20.27
CA LYS A 576 -28.06 12.58 -19.48
C LYS A 576 -29.54 12.65 -19.90
N ALA A 577 -30.34 11.65 -19.54
CA ALA A 577 -31.80 11.68 -19.60
C ALA A 577 -32.38 10.42 -18.94
N GLU A 578 -32.62 10.46 -17.63
CA GLU A 578 -33.62 9.64 -16.90
C GLU A 578 -33.54 9.96 -15.39
N MET A 579 -33.86 11.20 -15.05
CA MET A 579 -34.33 11.56 -13.70
C MET A 579 -35.38 12.66 -13.86
N ASN A 580 -36.57 12.24 -14.26
CA ASN A 580 -37.83 12.92 -14.02
C ASN A 580 -38.91 11.84 -14.12
N ASN A 581 -39.08 11.09 -13.02
CA ASN A 581 -40.31 10.43 -12.57
C ASN A 581 -39.96 9.49 -11.41
N ASN A 582 -39.97 10.03 -10.20
CA ASN A 582 -40.57 9.46 -8.98
C ASN A 582 -40.42 10.46 -7.83
#